data_AF-A0A8H3Q9S5-F1
#
_entry.id   AF-A0A8H3Q9S5-F1
#
_cell.length_a   1.000
_cell.length_b   1.000
_cell.length_c   1.000
_cell.angle_alpha   90.00
_cell.angle_beta   90.00
_cell.angle_gamma   90.00
#
_symmetry.space_group_name_H-M   'P 1'
#
loop_
_entity.id
_entity.type
_entity.pdbx_description
1 polymer ?
#
loop_
_entity_poly.entity_id
_entity_poly.type
_entity_poly.pdbx_seq_one_letter_code
_entity_poly.pdbx_strand_id
1 'polypeptide(L)'
;MKLSLVLSVFLSFAIVSQAAPMHFDKRRFGQEHTPEADATFQEVKDLAQGTDKEAQAGNLSGAMVRALLAKAPACDQQDRADEVIDLGRQIGGAKLQQFIDVAKKYRQLERNTPNAGQPSELCNKPPKNKELDGLTQAQDPTGTGNNPDTGNNPDTGKNPDTGNNPDTGKNPDTGNNPDTGKNPDTGNNPDTGKKCNPDTGNNPDTGKNPDTGNDPNTGDTGNAGDNVAETNPVGGVKMPKIVKQNGDFIVNGNGFNGNLDAAHNRQCDVQKNQCFNKFNGGDKSISTQDCETQHTDCINGPPVFA
;
A
#
# COMPACT_ATOMS: atom_id res chain seq x y z
N MET A 1 27.11 -59.59 51.89
CA MET A 1 27.96 -59.10 50.78
C MET A 1 27.10 -58.97 49.53
N LYS A 2 27.13 -57.79 48.89
CA LYS A 2 26.80 -57.47 47.48
C LYS A 2 25.33 -57.74 47.03
N LEU A 3 24.47 -56.73 46.95
CA LEU A 3 24.34 -55.66 45.93
C LEU A 3 23.88 -56.19 44.55
N SER A 4 22.58 -56.04 44.25
CA SER A 4 21.91 -56.09 42.93
C SER A 4 20.42 -55.79 43.21
N LEU A 5 19.65 -54.98 42.50
CA LEU A 5 19.82 -54.08 41.37
C LEU A 5 18.48 -53.30 41.36
N VAL A 6 18.45 -52.03 41.77
CA VAL A 6 17.21 -51.23 41.68
C VAL A 6 17.12 -50.73 40.24
N LEU A 7 16.29 -51.41 39.45
CA LEU A 7 15.95 -51.01 38.08
C LEU A 7 14.49 -50.57 38.07
N SER A 8 14.27 -49.26 38.18
CA SER A 8 12.94 -48.68 37.94
C SER A 8 13.04 -47.23 37.46
N VAL A 9 13.06 -47.12 36.13
CA VAL A 9 12.37 -46.09 35.32
C VAL A 9 12.76 -44.63 35.58
N PHE A 10 13.87 -44.18 34.99
CA PHE A 10 13.98 -42.82 34.48
C PHE A 10 13.43 -42.81 33.04
N LEU A 11 12.14 -42.52 32.91
CA LEU A 11 11.50 -42.27 31.62
C LEU A 11 12.15 -41.02 31.02
N SER A 12 12.93 -41.25 29.97
CA SER A 12 13.73 -40.23 29.29
C SER A 12 12.82 -39.24 28.57
N PHE A 13 12.93 -37.98 28.94
CA PHE A 13 12.52 -36.85 28.11
C PHE A 13 13.43 -36.80 26.87
N ALA A 14 12.89 -37.15 25.71
CA ALA A 14 13.43 -36.76 24.42
C ALA A 14 12.30 -36.73 23.40
N ILE A 15 11.39 -35.75 23.54
CA ILE A 15 10.58 -35.33 22.41
C ILE A 15 11.55 -34.57 21.50
N VAL A 16 12.04 -35.24 20.46
CA VAL A 16 12.70 -34.56 19.35
C VAL A 16 11.60 -33.80 18.61
N SER A 17 11.32 -32.59 19.05
CA SER A 17 10.59 -31.61 18.25
C SER A 17 11.48 -31.26 17.08
N GLN A 18 11.33 -31.99 15.97
CA GLN A 18 11.76 -31.51 14.66
C GLN A 18 10.80 -30.41 14.24
N ALA A 19 10.85 -29.27 14.94
CA ALA A 19 10.33 -28.03 14.41
C ALA A 19 11.35 -27.59 13.35
N ALA A 20 11.10 -27.97 12.10
CA ALA A 20 11.62 -27.16 11.00
C ALA A 20 11.19 -25.71 11.30
N PRO A 21 12.08 -24.71 11.19
CA PRO A 21 11.67 -23.34 11.35
C PRO A 21 10.61 -23.07 10.28
N MET A 22 9.34 -23.01 10.70
CA MET A 22 8.32 -22.42 9.86
C MET A 22 8.73 -20.95 9.78
N HIS A 23 9.28 -20.55 8.64
CA HIS A 23 9.42 -19.15 8.28
C HIS A 23 8.02 -18.55 8.29
N PHE A 24 7.64 -17.99 9.44
CA PHE A 24 6.49 -17.12 9.57
C PHE A 24 6.82 -15.75 8.99
N ASP A 25 7.31 -15.72 7.75
CA ASP A 25 7.08 -14.56 6.91
C ASP A 25 5.59 -14.63 6.59
N LYS A 26 4.78 -14.14 7.53
CA LYS A 26 3.36 -13.89 7.30
C LYS A 26 3.30 -13.13 5.99
N ARG A 27 2.73 -13.75 4.96
CA ARG A 27 2.36 -13.04 3.73
C ARG A 27 1.60 -11.79 4.16
N ARG A 28 2.15 -10.60 3.90
CA ARG A 28 1.45 -9.32 4.05
C ARG A 28 0.39 -9.23 2.95
N PHE A 29 -0.63 -10.08 3.01
CA PHE A 29 -1.88 -9.79 2.34
C PHE A 29 -2.69 -8.90 3.29
N GLY A 30 -2.82 -7.62 2.94
CA GLY A 30 -3.80 -6.73 3.57
C GLY A 30 -3.34 -5.91 4.78
N GLN A 31 -2.05 -5.63 4.96
CA GLN A 31 -1.69 -4.44 5.75
C GLN A 31 -1.91 -3.22 4.85
N GLU A 32 -3.08 -2.59 4.98
CA GLU A 32 -3.24 -1.19 4.60
C GLU A 32 -2.25 -0.39 5.47
N HIS A 33 -1.07 -0.12 4.91
CA HIS A 33 0.00 0.68 5.48
C HIS A 33 0.76 0.06 6.66
N THR A 34 2.09 0.23 6.66
CA THR A 34 2.93 -0.14 7.80
C THR A 34 2.79 0.92 8.89
N PRO A 35 3.00 0.59 10.19
CA PRO A 35 3.04 1.61 11.24
C PRO A 35 4.02 2.75 10.94
N GLU A 36 5.10 2.44 10.21
CA GLU A 36 6.07 3.42 9.74
C GLU A 36 5.48 4.35 8.67
N ALA A 37 4.72 3.82 7.71
CA ALA A 37 4.03 4.62 6.70
C ALA A 37 3.00 5.55 7.34
N ASP A 38 2.18 5.04 8.26
CA ASP A 38 1.19 5.84 8.98
C ASP A 38 1.83 6.99 9.76
N ALA A 39 2.90 6.70 10.50
CA ALA A 39 3.67 7.72 11.20
C ALA A 39 4.23 8.78 10.24
N THR A 40 4.69 8.37 9.06
CA THR A 40 5.23 9.28 8.03
C THR A 40 4.14 10.20 7.48
N PHE A 41 2.93 9.68 7.23
CA PHE A 41 1.80 10.49 6.77
C PHE A 41 1.29 11.46 7.84
N GLN A 42 1.31 11.02 9.09
CA GLN A 42 0.91 11.84 10.23
C GLN A 42 1.92 12.96 10.49
N GLU A 43 3.22 12.66 10.41
CA GLU A 43 4.29 13.64 10.62
C GLU A 43 4.20 14.82 9.66
N VAL A 44 3.85 14.60 8.37
CA VAL A 44 3.62 15.70 7.42
C VAL A 44 2.49 16.64 7.88
N LYS A 45 1.41 16.09 8.45
CA LYS A 45 0.29 16.90 9.00
C LYS A 45 0.72 17.63 10.26
N ASP A 46 1.44 16.95 11.16
CA ASP A 46 1.89 17.51 12.44
C ASP A 46 2.89 18.64 12.24
N LEU A 47 3.82 18.50 11.30
CA LEU A 47 4.76 19.56 10.95
C LEU A 47 4.05 20.81 10.43
N ALA A 48 2.93 20.66 9.72
CA ALA A 48 2.13 21.78 9.22
C ALA A 48 1.21 22.42 10.26
N GLN A 49 1.04 21.83 11.45
CA GLN A 49 0.19 22.41 12.50
C GLN A 49 0.67 23.82 12.91
N GLY A 50 -0.31 24.71 13.11
CA GLY A 50 -0.10 26.11 13.44
C GLY A 50 0.35 26.97 12.25
N THR A 51 0.22 26.46 11.02
CA THR A 51 0.53 27.19 9.78
C THR A 51 -0.72 27.41 8.94
N ASP A 52 -0.66 28.29 7.94
CA ASP A 52 -1.71 28.45 6.93
C ASP A 52 -1.78 27.29 5.91
N LYS A 53 -0.94 26.24 6.10
CA LYS A 53 -0.77 25.11 5.17
C LYS A 53 -1.34 23.79 5.68
N GLU A 54 -2.06 23.77 6.81
CA GLU A 54 -2.63 22.54 7.39
C GLU A 54 -3.51 21.76 6.40
N ALA A 55 -4.40 22.46 5.68
CA ALA A 55 -5.26 21.83 4.68
C ALA A 55 -4.45 21.25 3.50
N GLN A 56 -3.41 21.95 3.06
CA GLN A 56 -2.51 21.48 2.00
C GLN A 56 -1.73 20.24 2.46
N ALA A 57 -1.24 20.23 3.70
CA ALA A 57 -0.55 19.10 4.29
C ALA A 57 -1.47 17.88 4.45
N GLY A 58 -2.73 18.08 4.87
CA GLY A 58 -3.74 17.02 4.94
C GLY A 58 -4.04 16.39 3.57
N ASN A 59 -4.22 17.23 2.55
CA ASN A 59 -4.45 16.75 1.18
C ASN A 59 -3.22 16.00 0.62
N LEU A 60 -2.02 16.52 0.88
CA LEU A 60 -0.76 15.88 0.48
C LEU A 60 -0.57 14.53 1.19
N SER A 61 -0.84 14.46 2.49
CA SER A 61 -0.81 13.23 3.29
C SER A 61 -1.74 12.16 2.69
N GLY A 62 -2.97 12.51 2.33
CA GLY A 62 -3.87 11.59 1.62
C GLY A 62 -3.38 11.19 0.21
N ALA A 63 -2.68 12.08 -0.48
CA ALA A 63 -2.07 11.77 -1.79
C ALA A 63 -0.88 10.81 -1.65
N MET A 64 -0.09 10.95 -0.59
CA MET A 64 1.02 10.05 -0.26
C MET A 64 0.55 8.61 -0.05
N VAL A 65 -0.56 8.44 0.68
CA VAL A 65 -1.25 7.15 0.87
C VAL A 65 -1.58 6.50 -0.47
N ARG A 66 -2.27 7.26 -1.35
CA ARG A 66 -2.69 6.77 -2.67
C ARG A 66 -1.52 6.38 -3.57
N ALA A 67 -0.40 7.10 -3.48
CA ALA A 67 0.80 6.83 -4.27
C ALA A 67 1.52 5.52 -3.88
N LEU A 68 1.28 4.98 -2.69
CA LEU A 68 1.80 3.67 -2.28
C LEU A 68 0.91 2.49 -2.71
N LEU A 69 -0.27 2.76 -3.29
CA LEU A 69 -1.18 1.70 -3.76
C LEU A 69 -0.64 1.02 -5.03
N ALA A 70 -0.99 -0.26 -5.21
CA ALA A 70 -0.49 -1.08 -6.30
C ALA A 70 -0.85 -0.59 -7.71
N LYS A 71 -1.89 0.24 -7.85
CA LYS A 71 -2.32 0.82 -9.13
C LYS A 71 -1.77 2.23 -9.36
N ALA A 72 -1.04 2.81 -8.42
CA ALA A 72 -0.48 4.13 -8.60
C ALA A 72 0.63 4.12 -9.66
N PRO A 73 0.75 5.18 -10.49
CA PRO A 73 1.88 5.36 -11.41
C PRO A 73 3.24 5.21 -10.71
N ALA A 74 4.24 4.73 -11.46
CA ALA A 74 5.56 4.40 -10.92
C ALA A 74 6.27 5.54 -10.19
N CYS A 75 6.08 6.78 -10.66
CA CYS A 75 6.74 7.96 -10.12
C CYS A 75 5.94 8.72 -9.05
N ASP A 76 4.69 8.33 -8.77
CA ASP A 76 3.82 9.11 -7.88
C ASP A 76 4.40 9.26 -6.47
N GLN A 77 5.03 8.21 -5.93
CA GLN A 77 5.70 8.28 -4.63
C GLN A 77 6.85 9.29 -4.62
N GLN A 78 7.65 9.36 -5.69
CA GLN A 78 8.70 10.36 -5.78
C GLN A 78 8.12 11.77 -5.88
N ASP A 79 7.07 11.93 -6.68
CA ASP A 79 6.43 13.23 -6.88
C ASP A 79 5.78 13.74 -5.59
N ARG A 80 5.19 12.86 -4.79
CA ARG A 80 4.67 13.21 -3.47
C ARG A 80 5.81 13.54 -2.49
N ALA A 81 6.94 12.82 -2.52
CA ALA A 81 8.11 13.16 -1.72
C ALA A 81 8.67 14.55 -2.07
N ASP A 82 8.73 14.87 -3.36
CA ASP A 82 9.12 16.20 -3.85
C ASP A 82 8.17 17.29 -3.35
N GLU A 83 6.86 17.04 -3.37
CA GLU A 83 5.86 17.97 -2.86
C GLU A 83 5.94 18.20 -1.34
N VAL A 84 6.35 17.19 -0.57
CA VAL A 84 6.59 17.33 0.87
C VAL A 84 7.73 18.32 1.14
N ILE A 85 8.81 18.26 0.34
CA ILE A 85 9.93 19.22 0.45
C ILE A 85 9.48 20.62 0.01
N ASP A 86 8.72 20.72 -1.09
CA ASP A 86 8.19 21.99 -1.56
C ASP A 86 7.26 22.64 -0.51
N LEU A 87 6.43 21.85 0.16
CA LEU A 87 5.59 22.30 1.28
C LEU A 87 6.46 22.79 2.44
N GLY A 88 7.51 22.05 2.80
CA GLY A 88 8.47 22.47 3.82
C GLY A 88 9.15 23.80 3.48
N ARG A 89 9.46 24.05 2.21
CA ARG A 89 10.01 25.35 1.77
C ARG A 89 8.99 26.48 1.79
N GLN A 90 7.72 26.19 1.50
CA GLN A 90 6.63 27.16 1.60
C GLN A 90 6.38 27.59 3.06
N ILE A 91 6.45 26.64 4.00
CA ILE A 91 6.35 26.91 5.44
C ILE A 91 7.61 27.62 5.94
N GLY A 92 8.79 27.16 5.50
CA GLY A 92 10.08 27.73 5.84
C GLY A 92 10.48 27.53 7.31
N GLY A 93 11.53 28.25 7.72
CA GLY A 93 12.02 28.26 9.10
C GLY A 93 12.65 26.94 9.55
N ALA A 94 12.65 26.70 10.86
CA ALA A 94 13.32 25.56 11.48
C ALA A 94 12.70 24.18 11.10
N LYS A 95 11.46 24.17 10.60
CA LYS A 95 10.74 22.94 10.24
C LYS A 95 11.16 22.37 8.88
N LEU A 96 11.84 23.14 8.02
CA LEU A 96 12.23 22.69 6.67
C LEU A 96 13.04 21.39 6.70
N GLN A 97 13.99 21.27 7.63
CA GLN A 97 14.80 20.04 7.73
C GLN A 97 13.94 18.82 8.06
N GLN A 98 12.94 18.99 8.93
CA GLN A 98 12.02 17.90 9.30
C GLN A 98 11.16 17.47 8.10
N PHE A 99 10.72 18.42 7.25
CA PHE A 99 10.04 18.11 5.99
C PHE A 99 10.96 17.36 5.00
N ILE A 100 12.25 17.69 4.96
CA ILE A 100 13.22 16.95 4.13
C ILE A 100 13.38 15.53 4.66
N ASP A 101 13.52 15.35 5.97
CA ASP A 101 13.74 14.05 6.58
C ASP A 101 12.52 13.12 6.40
N VAL A 102 11.30 13.64 6.59
CA VAL A 102 10.06 12.86 6.35
C VAL A 102 9.87 12.54 4.86
N ALA A 103 10.27 13.43 3.95
CA ALA A 103 10.22 13.15 2.50
C ALA A 103 11.18 12.03 2.09
N LYS A 104 12.40 12.00 2.65
CA LYS A 104 13.36 10.92 2.42
C LYS A 104 12.83 9.58 2.93
N LYS A 105 12.31 9.57 4.17
CA LYS A 105 11.67 8.39 4.75
C LYS A 105 10.52 7.89 3.87
N TYR A 106 9.63 8.79 3.47
CA TYR A 106 8.52 8.47 2.58
C TYR A 106 8.99 7.91 1.23
N ARG A 107 10.05 8.46 0.63
CA ARG A 107 10.60 8.01 -0.65
C ARG A 107 11.08 6.56 -0.60
N GLN A 108 11.52 6.10 0.58
CA GLN A 108 12.08 4.78 0.82
C GLN A 108 11.05 3.75 1.32
N LEU A 109 9.81 4.15 1.62
CA LEU A 109 8.76 3.20 2.00
C LEU A 109 8.46 2.20 0.87
N GLU A 110 8.07 0.99 1.27
CA GLU A 110 7.57 -0.04 0.35
C GLU A 110 6.29 0.43 -0.35
N ARG A 111 6.16 0.09 -1.64
CA ARG A 111 4.90 0.24 -2.40
C ARG A 111 4.20 -1.11 -2.48
N ASN A 112 2.88 -1.10 -2.35
CA ASN A 112 2.07 -2.29 -2.55
C ASN A 112 2.20 -2.79 -3.99
N THR A 113 2.23 -4.10 -4.19
CA THR A 113 2.17 -4.74 -5.51
C THR A 113 1.01 -5.74 -5.57
N PRO A 114 0.50 -6.05 -6.77
CA PRO A 114 -0.64 -6.97 -6.90
C PRO A 114 -0.36 -8.40 -6.43
N ASN A 115 0.90 -8.82 -6.43
CA ASN A 115 1.32 -10.18 -6.09
C ASN A 115 2.46 -10.14 -5.07
N ALA A 116 2.40 -11.03 -4.08
CA ALA A 116 3.49 -11.18 -3.11
C ALA A 116 4.81 -11.52 -3.81
N GLY A 117 5.88 -10.84 -3.41
CA GLY A 117 7.22 -10.98 -3.98
C GLY A 117 7.39 -10.36 -5.37
N GLN A 118 6.37 -9.71 -5.91
CA GLN A 118 6.51 -8.91 -7.12
C GLN A 118 7.26 -7.60 -6.79
N PRO A 119 8.35 -7.27 -7.49
CA PRO A 119 9.01 -5.98 -7.33
C PRO A 119 8.09 -4.84 -7.79
N SER A 120 8.08 -3.74 -7.04
CA SER A 120 7.39 -2.52 -7.41
C SER A 120 8.13 -1.82 -8.55
N GLU A 121 7.38 -1.24 -9.49
CA GLU A 121 7.95 -0.50 -10.61
C GLU A 121 8.71 0.74 -10.09
N LEU A 122 9.99 0.84 -10.46
CA LEU A 122 10.86 1.97 -10.09
C LEU A 122 10.56 3.21 -10.93
N CYS A 123 10.62 4.37 -10.29
CA CYS A 123 10.56 5.64 -11.02
C CYS A 123 11.86 5.87 -11.81
N ASN A 124 11.73 6.19 -13.09
CA ASN A 124 12.84 6.48 -14.00
C ASN A 124 13.08 7.99 -14.22
N LYS A 125 12.30 8.83 -13.55
CA LYS A 125 12.41 10.29 -13.59
C LYS A 125 13.38 10.76 -12.49
N PRO A 126 14.26 11.74 -12.73
CA PRO A 126 15.03 12.36 -11.65
C PRO A 126 14.10 13.11 -10.67
N PRO A 127 14.43 13.18 -9.38
CA PRO A 127 13.64 13.96 -8.43
C PRO A 127 13.78 15.45 -8.74
N LYS A 128 12.74 16.23 -8.42
CA LYS A 128 12.79 17.69 -8.51
C LYS A 128 13.73 18.28 -7.45
N ASN A 129 13.75 17.67 -6.28
CA ASN A 129 14.54 18.07 -5.13
C ASN A 129 15.78 17.20 -4.97
N LYS A 130 16.96 17.83 -4.98
CA LYS A 130 18.27 17.15 -4.89
C LYS A 130 18.45 16.38 -3.58
N GLU A 131 17.71 16.75 -2.54
CA GLU A 131 17.70 16.05 -1.27
C GLU A 131 17.19 14.59 -1.40
N LEU A 132 16.51 14.26 -2.49
CA LEU A 132 16.04 12.91 -2.81
C LEU A 132 16.95 12.16 -3.80
N ASP A 133 18.05 12.77 -4.25
CA ASP A 133 18.97 12.14 -5.22
C ASP A 133 19.49 10.80 -4.68
N GLY A 134 19.41 9.76 -5.53
CA GLY A 134 19.87 8.41 -5.19
C GLY A 134 18.93 7.61 -4.30
N LEU A 135 17.79 8.16 -3.87
CA LEU A 135 16.81 7.42 -3.08
C LEU A 135 15.81 6.67 -3.98
N THR A 136 15.69 5.37 -3.73
CA THR A 136 14.70 4.49 -4.35
C THR A 136 13.77 3.91 -3.30
N GLN A 137 12.57 3.52 -3.71
CA GLN A 137 11.64 2.86 -2.80
C GLN A 137 12.12 1.47 -2.43
N ALA A 138 11.83 1.05 -1.19
CA ALA A 138 12.03 -0.32 -0.78
C ALA A 138 11.18 -1.29 -1.61
N GLN A 139 11.73 -2.47 -1.84
CA GLN A 139 11.06 -3.57 -2.53
C GLN A 139 10.46 -4.54 -1.52
N ASP A 140 9.44 -5.29 -1.96
CA ASP A 140 8.85 -6.36 -1.15
C ASP A 140 9.97 -7.35 -0.71
N PRO A 141 10.19 -7.53 0.61
CA PRO A 141 11.25 -8.39 1.13
C PRO A 141 11.05 -9.87 0.80
N THR A 142 9.84 -10.26 0.40
CA THR A 142 9.53 -11.62 -0.06
C THR A 142 9.88 -11.84 -1.55
N GLY A 143 10.31 -10.80 -2.25
CA GLY A 143 10.72 -10.87 -3.65
C GLY A 143 12.07 -11.56 -3.85
N THR A 144 12.23 -12.21 -5.00
CA THR A 144 13.50 -12.86 -5.41
C THR A 144 14.45 -11.92 -6.15
N GLY A 145 14.04 -10.67 -6.38
CA GLY A 145 14.87 -9.64 -7.01
C GLY A 145 15.84 -9.02 -6.01
N ASN A 146 17.06 -8.72 -6.43
CA ASN A 146 18.04 -7.98 -5.64
C ASN A 146 17.40 -6.69 -5.11
N ASN A 147 17.25 -6.59 -3.78
CA ASN A 147 16.92 -5.34 -3.12
C ASN A 147 17.96 -4.29 -3.56
N PRO A 148 17.60 -3.28 -4.37
CA PRO A 148 18.54 -2.25 -4.75
C PRO A 148 18.75 -1.38 -3.51
N ASP A 149 19.78 -1.73 -2.75
CA ASP A 149 20.34 -1.04 -1.59
C ASP A 149 19.34 -0.44 -0.59
N THR A 150 19.32 -1.02 0.61
CA THR A 150 19.00 -0.28 1.84
C THR A 150 19.99 0.87 1.99
N GLY A 151 19.69 2.02 1.36
CA GLY A 151 20.44 3.25 1.54
C GLY A 151 20.48 3.61 3.03
N ASN A 152 21.71 3.69 3.54
CA ASN A 152 22.09 4.04 4.91
C ASN A 152 21.04 4.87 5.68
N ASN A 153 20.51 4.28 6.75
CA ASN A 153 19.92 5.02 7.86
C ASN A 153 20.93 6.08 8.35
N PRO A 154 20.65 7.40 8.31
CA PRO A 154 21.44 8.35 9.05
C PRO A 154 20.99 8.28 10.51
N ASP A 155 21.74 7.52 11.31
CA ASP A 155 21.61 7.60 12.77
C ASP A 155 21.77 9.06 13.22
N THR A 156 20.79 9.51 13.98
CA THR A 156 20.71 10.83 14.55
C THR A 156 21.70 11.00 15.72
N GLY A 157 22.74 11.81 15.51
CA GLY A 157 23.12 12.87 16.45
C GLY A 157 24.07 12.56 17.63
N LYS A 158 25.32 13.03 17.45
CA LYS A 158 26.25 13.71 18.40
C LYS A 158 26.90 12.94 19.57
N ASN A 159 28.23 12.83 19.49
CA ASN A 159 29.12 13.64 20.34
C ASN A 159 30.40 14.03 19.57
N PRO A 160 30.81 15.32 19.49
CA PRO A 160 32.14 15.69 19.04
C PRO A 160 33.09 15.72 20.24
N ASP A 161 34.23 15.03 20.18
CA ASP A 161 35.45 15.47 20.89
C ASP A 161 36.72 14.84 20.30
N THR A 162 37.53 15.73 19.74
CA THR A 162 39.01 15.81 19.69
C THR A 162 39.88 14.55 19.80
N GLY A 163 40.78 14.37 18.82
CA GLY A 163 42.03 13.63 19.03
C GLY A 163 42.86 13.30 17.78
N ASN A 164 43.78 14.22 17.41
CA ASN A 164 45.08 14.05 16.72
C ASN A 164 45.30 13.08 15.53
N ASN A 165 45.78 13.67 14.43
CA ASN A 165 46.52 13.12 13.26
C ASN A 165 47.91 12.53 13.65
N PRO A 166 48.77 11.94 12.76
CA PRO A 166 48.65 11.18 11.48
C PRO A 166 49.36 9.78 11.53
N ASP A 167 49.25 8.95 10.47
CA ASP A 167 50.37 8.55 9.58
C ASP A 167 50.24 7.19 8.86
N THR A 168 50.50 7.24 7.53
CA THR A 168 51.17 6.27 6.63
C THR A 168 50.65 4.84 6.44
N GLY A 169 50.41 4.46 5.18
CA GLY A 169 50.25 3.05 4.79
C GLY A 169 49.99 2.78 3.30
N LYS A 170 51.05 2.90 2.48
CA LYS A 170 51.33 2.31 1.15
C LYS A 170 50.27 1.44 0.42
N ASN A 171 50.08 1.74 -0.87
CA ASN A 171 49.67 0.78 -1.92
C ASN A 171 50.68 -0.39 -2.03
N PRO A 172 50.26 -1.60 -2.41
CA PRO A 172 50.73 -2.10 -3.70
C PRO A 172 49.70 -2.86 -4.56
N ASP A 173 49.94 -2.76 -5.87
CA ASP A 173 49.24 -3.40 -6.99
C ASP A 173 49.39 -4.94 -7.08
N THR A 174 48.57 -5.51 -7.98
CA THR A 174 48.71 -6.77 -8.76
C THR A 174 48.25 -8.11 -8.15
N GLY A 175 47.39 -8.81 -8.91
CA GLY A 175 47.03 -10.22 -8.73
C GLY A 175 46.34 -10.77 -9.97
N ASN A 176 47.06 -11.60 -10.71
CA ASN A 176 46.75 -12.17 -12.03
C ASN A 176 45.62 -13.22 -12.06
N ASN A 177 45.02 -13.38 -13.23
CA ASN A 177 44.24 -14.53 -13.71
C ASN A 177 45.04 -15.86 -13.60
N PRO A 178 44.36 -17.02 -13.52
CA PRO A 178 44.64 -18.05 -14.53
C PRO A 178 43.39 -18.70 -15.15
N ASP A 179 43.38 -18.73 -16.49
CA ASP A 179 42.63 -19.67 -17.33
C ASP A 179 43.25 -21.07 -17.31
N THR A 180 42.41 -22.12 -17.19
CA THR A 180 42.58 -23.44 -17.85
C THR A 180 41.19 -24.11 -17.88
N GLY A 181 40.58 -24.39 -19.05
CA GLY A 181 40.84 -25.59 -19.83
C GLY A 181 39.76 -25.80 -20.92
N LYS A 182 40.21 -26.38 -22.05
CA LYS A 182 39.57 -26.45 -23.38
C LYS A 182 38.54 -27.61 -23.58
N ASN A 183 37.54 -27.31 -24.43
CA ASN A 183 36.73 -28.07 -25.44
C ASN A 183 37.11 -29.55 -25.80
N PRO A 184 36.33 -30.41 -26.55
CA PRO A 184 35.24 -30.07 -27.51
C PRO A 184 34.06 -31.06 -27.84
N ASP A 185 33.05 -30.47 -28.49
CA ASP A 185 32.22 -30.86 -29.67
C ASP A 185 31.39 -32.16 -29.79
N THR A 186 30.13 -31.97 -30.22
CA THR A 186 29.41 -32.51 -31.42
C THR A 186 27.91 -32.76 -31.10
N GLY A 187 26.90 -32.48 -31.93
CA GLY A 187 26.88 -32.25 -33.38
C GLY A 187 25.55 -31.62 -33.88
N ASN A 188 25.56 -31.33 -35.18
CA ASN A 188 24.60 -30.59 -35.99
C ASN A 188 23.32 -31.36 -36.40
N ASN A 189 22.34 -30.55 -36.86
CA ASN A 189 21.44 -30.71 -38.03
C ASN A 189 19.94 -31.06 -37.81
N PRO A 190 19.02 -30.72 -38.75
CA PRO A 190 17.79 -29.96 -38.48
C PRO A 190 16.53 -30.59 -39.13
N ASP A 191 15.42 -29.85 -39.07
CA ASP A 191 14.24 -29.79 -39.96
C ASP A 191 13.58 -31.06 -40.55
N THR A 192 12.26 -31.16 -40.39
CA THR A 192 11.26 -31.45 -41.46
C THR A 192 9.83 -31.48 -40.88
N GLY A 193 8.97 -30.51 -41.23
CA GLY A 193 7.76 -30.78 -42.04
C GLY A 193 6.47 -30.73 -41.20
N LYS A 194 5.26 -30.40 -41.67
CA LYS A 194 4.73 -29.91 -42.95
C LYS A 194 3.27 -29.49 -42.66
N LYS A 195 2.83 -28.36 -43.25
CA LYS A 195 1.45 -27.84 -43.35
C LYS A 195 0.37 -28.90 -43.66
N CYS A 196 -0.85 -28.70 -43.11
CA CYS A 196 -2.12 -28.66 -43.85
C CYS A 196 -3.21 -27.92 -43.04
N ASN A 197 -4.18 -27.33 -43.76
CA ASN A 197 -5.03 -26.17 -43.44
C ASN A 197 -6.49 -26.60 -43.07
N PRO A 198 -7.55 -25.76 -43.20
CA PRO A 198 -8.51 -25.35 -42.17
C PRO A 198 -9.93 -25.92 -42.37
N ASP A 199 -10.93 -25.47 -41.60
CA ASP A 199 -12.35 -25.27 -42.03
C ASP A 199 -13.12 -24.63 -40.86
N THR A 200 -13.48 -23.34 -40.91
CA THR A 200 -14.74 -22.71 -41.40
C THR A 200 -16.04 -23.15 -40.71
N GLY A 201 -16.72 -22.17 -40.11
CA GLY A 201 -18.14 -22.22 -39.76
C GLY A 201 -18.65 -20.87 -39.23
N ASN A 202 -19.28 -20.07 -40.11
CA ASN A 202 -19.93 -18.78 -39.81
C ASN A 202 -21.44 -18.96 -39.56
N ASN A 203 -21.96 -18.35 -38.47
CA ASN A 203 -23.24 -17.59 -38.26
C ASN A 203 -24.63 -18.29 -38.49
N PRO A 204 -25.83 -17.72 -38.14
CA PRO A 204 -26.26 -16.64 -37.20
C PRO A 204 -27.49 -16.94 -36.27
N ASP A 205 -27.73 -16.00 -35.34
CA ASP A 205 -28.97 -15.47 -34.70
C ASP A 205 -30.29 -16.26 -34.60
N THR A 206 -30.88 -16.28 -33.39
CA THR A 206 -32.10 -15.53 -32.97
C THR A 206 -32.74 -16.14 -31.71
N GLY A 207 -33.15 -15.32 -30.74
CA GLY A 207 -33.96 -15.79 -29.61
C GLY A 207 -34.32 -14.71 -28.59
N LYS A 208 -35.53 -14.16 -28.73
CA LYS A 208 -36.16 -13.13 -27.88
C LYS A 208 -36.33 -13.57 -26.41
N ASN A 209 -36.24 -12.60 -25.49
CA ASN A 209 -36.79 -12.64 -24.12
C ASN A 209 -38.33 -12.83 -24.17
N PRO A 210 -38.97 -13.48 -23.17
CA PRO A 210 -39.51 -12.69 -22.06
C PRO A 210 -39.41 -13.33 -20.66
N ASP A 211 -39.09 -12.45 -19.71
CA ASP A 211 -39.37 -12.35 -18.27
C ASP A 211 -40.06 -13.47 -17.46
N THR A 212 -39.67 -13.43 -16.17
CA THR A 212 -40.26 -13.96 -14.92
C THR A 212 -39.95 -15.40 -14.51
N GLY A 213 -39.32 -15.51 -13.34
CA GLY A 213 -39.16 -16.76 -12.60
C GLY A 213 -38.15 -16.63 -11.46
N ASN A 214 -38.63 -16.22 -10.29
CA ASN A 214 -37.93 -16.31 -9.00
C ASN A 214 -37.26 -17.68 -8.82
N ASP A 215 -36.03 -17.70 -8.30
CA ASP A 215 -35.64 -18.64 -7.23
C ASP A 215 -34.32 -18.19 -6.55
N PRO A 216 -34.04 -18.62 -5.31
CA PRO A 216 -33.84 -17.71 -4.20
C PRO A 216 -32.56 -18.05 -3.44
N ASN A 217 -31.58 -17.17 -3.46
CA ASN A 217 -30.49 -17.21 -2.47
C ASN A 217 -29.97 -15.80 -2.22
N THR A 218 -30.89 -14.89 -1.88
CA THR A 218 -30.54 -13.79 -0.97
C THR A 218 -30.61 -14.36 0.43
N GLY A 219 -29.44 -14.62 1.02
CA GLY A 219 -29.32 -14.81 2.45
C GLY A 219 -29.84 -13.56 3.15
N ASP A 220 -31.12 -13.60 3.50
CA ASP A 220 -31.66 -12.89 4.64
C ASP A 220 -30.93 -13.43 5.87
N THR A 221 -29.94 -12.68 6.32
CA THR A 221 -29.55 -12.66 7.72
C THR A 221 -29.89 -11.30 8.29
N GLY A 222 -31.16 -11.12 8.64
CA GLY A 222 -31.51 -10.45 9.88
C GLY A 222 -31.85 -8.98 9.72
N ASN A 223 -33.06 -8.63 10.15
CA ASN A 223 -33.46 -7.28 10.48
C ASN A 223 -32.47 -6.68 11.51
N ALA A 224 -31.52 -5.87 11.04
CA ALA A 224 -30.57 -5.10 11.81
C ALA A 224 -30.35 -3.73 11.16
N GLY A 225 -31.36 -2.86 11.27
CA GLY A 225 -31.22 -1.40 11.29
C GLY A 225 -31.08 -0.69 9.94
N ASP A 226 -31.91 0.32 9.72
CA ASP A 226 -31.66 1.34 8.71
C ASP A 226 -30.28 1.98 8.93
N ASN A 227 -29.62 2.43 7.85
CA ASN A 227 -28.41 3.21 7.98
C ASN A 227 -28.71 4.50 8.77
N VAL A 228 -28.10 4.67 9.95
CA VAL A 228 -28.39 5.80 10.85
C VAL A 228 -28.04 7.13 10.18
N ALA A 229 -27.03 7.16 9.30
CA ALA A 229 -26.67 8.36 8.57
C ALA A 229 -27.69 8.75 7.48
N GLU A 230 -28.51 7.80 7.01
CA GLU A 230 -29.67 8.08 6.15
C GLU A 230 -30.84 8.64 6.95
N THR A 231 -31.18 7.98 8.06
CA THR A 231 -32.38 8.28 8.83
C THR A 231 -32.23 9.54 9.68
N ASN A 232 -31.03 9.78 10.22
CA ASN A 232 -30.69 10.92 11.07
C ASN A 232 -29.47 11.69 10.53
N PRO A 233 -29.62 12.43 9.42
CA PRO A 233 -28.50 13.11 8.80
C PRO A 233 -28.04 14.34 9.61
N VAL A 234 -26.76 14.38 10.01
CA VAL A 234 -26.10 15.55 10.59
C VAL A 234 -26.24 16.74 9.65
N GLY A 235 -26.72 17.86 10.20
CA GLY A 235 -26.97 19.08 9.42
C GLY A 235 -28.01 18.91 8.31
N GLY A 236 -28.81 17.83 8.30
CA GLY A 236 -29.75 17.54 7.22
C GLY A 236 -29.10 17.13 5.90
N VAL A 237 -27.82 16.76 5.92
CA VAL A 237 -27.09 16.36 4.71
C VAL A 237 -27.45 14.93 4.32
N LYS A 238 -28.24 14.79 3.25
CA LYS A 238 -28.64 13.49 2.72
C LYS A 238 -27.47 12.79 2.04
N MET A 239 -27.30 11.50 2.30
CA MET A 239 -26.35 10.69 1.56
C MET A 239 -26.82 10.47 0.11
N PRO A 240 -25.91 10.42 -0.86
CA PRO A 240 -26.26 9.97 -2.20
C PRO A 240 -26.64 8.49 -2.17
N LYS A 241 -27.65 8.12 -2.95
CA LYS A 241 -28.06 6.72 -3.08
C LYS A 241 -27.18 5.95 -4.06
N ILE A 242 -27.01 4.66 -3.82
CA ILE A 242 -26.38 3.75 -4.77
C ILE A 242 -27.43 3.34 -5.81
N VAL A 243 -27.15 3.61 -7.08
CA VAL A 243 -27.99 3.17 -8.20
C VAL A 243 -27.37 1.92 -8.81
N LYS A 244 -28.14 0.84 -8.96
CA LYS A 244 -27.69 -0.34 -9.71
C LYS A 244 -28.02 -0.16 -11.19
N GLN A 245 -27.00 -0.13 -12.04
CA GLN A 245 -27.17 0.08 -13.48
C GLN A 245 -26.20 -0.79 -14.27
N ASN A 246 -26.71 -1.59 -15.21
CA ASN A 246 -25.92 -2.44 -16.11
C ASN A 246 -24.89 -3.36 -15.40
N GLY A 247 -25.26 -3.88 -14.22
CA GLY A 247 -24.35 -4.71 -13.41
C GLY A 247 -23.32 -3.91 -12.59
N ASP A 248 -23.34 -2.58 -12.67
CA ASP A 248 -22.52 -1.68 -11.87
C ASP A 248 -23.31 -1.02 -10.73
N PHE A 249 -22.59 -0.52 -9.74
CA PHE A 249 -23.07 0.37 -8.69
C PHE A 249 -22.59 1.78 -8.98
N ILE A 250 -23.52 2.72 -9.09
CA ILE A 250 -23.25 4.12 -9.42
C ILE A 250 -23.54 4.98 -8.19
N VAL A 251 -22.57 5.80 -7.79
CA VAL A 251 -22.74 6.80 -6.72
C VAL A 251 -22.29 8.16 -7.21
N ASN A 252 -23.24 9.11 -7.22
CA ASN A 252 -23.01 10.48 -7.68
C ASN A 252 -22.33 10.51 -9.07
N GLY A 253 -22.83 9.69 -10.00
CA GLY A 253 -22.32 9.57 -11.37
C GLY A 253 -21.04 8.74 -11.56
N ASN A 254 -20.44 8.22 -10.49
CA ASN A 254 -19.23 7.39 -10.56
C ASN A 254 -19.60 5.91 -10.49
N GLY A 255 -19.13 5.11 -11.45
CA GLY A 255 -19.27 3.66 -11.44
C GLY A 255 -18.16 2.95 -10.68
N PHE A 256 -18.48 1.79 -10.09
CA PHE A 256 -17.61 1.02 -9.22
C PHE A 256 -17.32 -0.40 -9.74
N ASN A 257 -17.60 -0.64 -11.03
CA ASN A 257 -17.44 -1.93 -11.73
C ASN A 257 -18.02 -3.13 -10.95
N GLY A 258 -19.20 -2.95 -10.35
CA GLY A 258 -19.85 -3.99 -9.55
C GLY A 258 -19.27 -4.21 -8.15
N ASN A 259 -18.37 -3.34 -7.68
CA ASN A 259 -17.87 -3.36 -6.30
C ASN A 259 -18.82 -2.57 -5.38
N LEU A 260 -19.65 -3.28 -4.62
CA LEU A 260 -20.62 -2.68 -3.71
C LEU A 260 -19.95 -1.96 -2.53
N ASP A 261 -18.90 -2.54 -1.95
CA ASP A 261 -18.22 -1.95 -0.78
C ASP A 261 -17.56 -0.61 -1.16
N ALA A 262 -16.92 -0.55 -2.34
CA ALA A 262 -16.36 0.69 -2.85
C ALA A 262 -17.43 1.75 -3.14
N ALA A 263 -18.58 1.33 -3.67
CA ALA A 263 -19.73 2.21 -3.87
C ALA A 263 -20.28 2.73 -2.54
N HIS A 264 -20.41 1.86 -1.53
CA HIS A 264 -20.88 2.25 -0.21
C HIS A 264 -19.93 3.21 0.50
N ASN A 265 -18.62 2.93 0.48
CA ASN A 265 -17.59 3.84 0.99
C ASN A 265 -17.70 5.22 0.30
N ARG A 266 -17.87 5.24 -1.03
CA ARG A 266 -18.09 6.50 -1.75
C ARG A 266 -19.35 7.22 -1.29
N GLN A 267 -20.44 6.50 -1.07
CA GLN A 267 -21.70 7.05 -0.60
C GLN A 267 -21.52 7.78 0.74
N CYS A 268 -20.81 7.17 1.68
CA CYS A 268 -20.49 7.78 2.98
C CYS A 268 -19.51 8.95 2.84
N ASP A 269 -18.47 8.83 2.02
CA ASP A 269 -17.50 9.90 1.78
C ASP A 269 -18.14 11.16 1.19
N VAL A 270 -19.09 10.99 0.26
CA VAL A 270 -19.81 12.11 -0.33
C VAL A 270 -20.65 12.82 0.73
N GLN A 271 -21.36 12.07 1.58
CA GLN A 271 -22.15 12.66 2.68
C GLN A 271 -21.26 13.42 3.67
N LYS A 272 -20.14 12.82 4.09
CA LYS A 272 -19.14 13.45 4.97
C LYS A 272 -18.66 14.78 4.38
N ASN A 273 -18.21 14.77 3.12
CA ASN A 273 -17.72 15.98 2.45
C ASN A 273 -18.80 17.09 2.38
N GLN A 274 -20.06 16.72 2.14
CA GLN A 274 -21.16 17.68 2.17
C GLN A 274 -21.45 18.23 3.58
N CYS A 275 -21.31 17.42 4.62
CA CYS A 275 -21.39 17.85 6.03
C CYS A 275 -20.29 18.88 6.36
N PHE A 276 -19.03 18.59 5.99
CA PHE A 276 -17.94 19.54 6.15
C PHE A 276 -18.15 20.84 5.36
N ASN A 277 -18.68 20.76 4.14
CA ASN A 277 -19.01 21.94 3.35
C ASN A 277 -20.05 22.83 4.05
N LYS A 278 -21.05 22.24 4.72
CA LYS A 278 -22.01 23.00 5.54
C LYS A 278 -21.34 23.69 6.73
N PHE A 279 -20.50 22.97 7.47
CA PHE A 279 -19.77 23.53 8.61
C PHE A 279 -18.88 24.70 8.18
N ASN A 280 -18.11 24.51 7.11
CA ASN A 280 -17.25 25.54 6.52
C ASN A 280 -18.07 26.70 5.91
N GLY A 281 -19.29 26.43 5.46
CA GLY A 281 -20.26 27.43 5.00
C GLY A 281 -20.88 28.27 6.13
N GLY A 282 -20.52 28.02 7.38
CA GLY A 282 -20.93 28.83 8.53
C GLY A 282 -22.06 28.23 9.38
N ASP A 283 -22.54 27.02 9.07
CA ASP A 283 -23.51 26.33 9.91
C ASP A 283 -22.84 25.85 11.21
N LYS A 284 -23.01 26.61 12.29
CA LYS A 284 -22.44 26.32 13.62
C LYS A 284 -23.28 25.35 14.45
N SER A 285 -24.41 24.86 13.92
CA SER A 285 -25.22 23.84 14.59
C SER A 285 -24.61 22.43 14.50
N ILE A 286 -23.58 22.27 13.67
CA ILE A 286 -22.82 21.03 13.48
C ILE A 286 -21.34 21.30 13.74
N SER A 287 -20.60 20.27 14.15
CA SER A 287 -19.15 20.30 14.32
C SER A 287 -18.45 19.39 13.31
N THR A 288 -17.15 19.57 13.15
CA THR A 288 -16.32 18.63 12.37
C THR A 288 -16.37 17.22 12.94
N GLN A 289 -16.48 17.08 14.28
CA GLN A 289 -16.60 15.79 14.94
C GLN A 289 -17.93 15.11 14.62
N ASP A 290 -19.04 15.86 14.51
CA ASP A 290 -20.33 15.27 14.13
C ASP A 290 -20.28 14.68 12.72
N CYS A 291 -19.60 15.35 11.80
CA CYS A 291 -19.40 14.83 10.44
C CYS A 291 -18.54 13.56 10.40
N GLU A 292 -17.52 13.45 11.26
CA GLU A 292 -16.68 12.25 11.38
C GLU A 292 -17.43 11.08 12.03
N THR A 293 -18.19 11.36 13.10
CA THR A 293 -19.02 10.36 13.76
C THR A 293 -20.08 9.82 12.80
N GLN A 294 -20.78 10.70 12.07
CA GLN A 294 -21.74 10.28 11.05
C GLN A 294 -21.09 9.42 9.96
N HIS A 295 -19.88 9.74 9.52
CA HIS A 295 -19.18 8.92 8.52
C HIS A 295 -18.91 7.52 9.03
N THR A 296 -18.47 7.40 10.29
CA THR A 296 -18.27 6.10 10.96
C THR A 296 -19.57 5.32 11.04
N ASP A 297 -20.66 5.97 11.46
CA ASP A 297 -21.98 5.35 11.53
C ASP A 297 -22.49 4.92 10.15
N CYS A 298 -22.19 5.71 9.11
CA CYS A 298 -22.55 5.40 7.73
C CYS A 298 -21.85 4.12 7.25
N ILE A 299 -20.53 4.03 7.44
CA ILE A 299 -19.69 2.90 7.01
C ILE A 299 -20.06 1.60 7.76
N ASN A 300 -20.44 1.72 9.04
CA ASN A 300 -20.88 0.57 9.84
C ASN A 300 -22.32 0.15 9.55
N GLY A 301 -23.11 1.01 8.91
CA GLY A 301 -24.47 0.74 8.49
C GLY A 301 -24.55 0.01 7.14
N PRO A 302 -25.74 -0.48 6.75
CA PRO A 302 -25.90 -1.10 5.44
C PRO A 302 -25.82 -0.07 4.30
N PRO A 303 -25.43 -0.49 3.07
CA PRO A 303 -25.51 0.35 1.89
C PRO A 303 -26.93 0.80 1.57
N VAL A 304 -27.08 2.05 1.13
CA VAL A 304 -28.40 2.65 0.90
C VAL A 304 -28.65 2.82 -0.61
N PHE A 305 -29.63 2.10 -1.14
CA PHE A 305 -29.95 2.10 -2.57
C PHE A 305 -31.01 3.13 -2.94
N ALA A 306 -31.04 3.48 -4.23
CA ALA A 306 -32.01 4.41 -4.83
C ALA A 306 -33.36 3.73 -5.14
#